data_AF-A0A2V9HFB9-F1
#
_entry.id   AF-A0A2V9HFB9-F1
#
_cell.length_a   1.000
_cell.length_b   1.000
_cell.length_c   1.000
_cell.angle_alpha   90.00
_cell.angle_beta   90.00
_cell.angle_gamma   90.00
#
_symmetry.space_group_name_H-M   'P 1'
#
loop_
_entity.id
_entity.type
_entity.pdbx_description
1 polymer ?
#
loop_
_entity_poly.entity_id
_entity_poly.type
_entity_poly.pdbx_seq_one_letter_code
_entity_poly.pdbx_strand_id
1 'polypeptide(L)'
;MKHILTDSLTPYVSKVLTLYLELPETPLHTTLYDQKRAAEFQLRGVPLDLMEAAFLLGSLRRLLRPPGALPLSPIRSLAYFQPVIDELISSPLSDSYVEYLRNKMKPFAGKKLTESMKKDSTYRIQKPADSDDR
;
A
#
# COMPACT_ATOMS: atom_id res chain seq x y z
N MET A 1 -7.60 21.73 -8.28
CA MET A 1 -8.62 21.90 -7.23
C MET A 1 -8.21 21.04 -6.04
N LYS A 2 -7.48 21.63 -5.08
CA LYS A 2 -7.08 20.99 -3.83
C LYS A 2 -8.04 21.45 -2.73
N HIS A 3 -8.40 20.55 -1.82
CA HIS A 3 -9.05 20.80 -0.51
C HIS A 3 -10.48 21.36 -0.50
N ILE A 4 -11.50 20.50 -0.38
CA ILE A 4 -12.83 20.89 0.16
C ILE A 4 -13.37 19.93 1.25
N LEU A 5 -12.74 18.78 1.54
CA LEU A 5 -13.26 17.86 2.58
C LEU A 5 -12.44 17.79 3.88
N THR A 6 -11.42 18.63 4.05
CA THR A 6 -10.56 18.60 5.24
C THR A 6 -11.13 19.35 6.44
N ASP A 7 -12.24 20.07 6.30
CA ASP A 7 -12.71 21.02 7.33
C ASP A 7 -13.51 20.42 8.50
N SER A 8 -13.58 19.09 8.63
CA SER A 8 -14.02 18.45 9.90
C SER A 8 -13.53 17.01 10.09
N LEU A 9 -12.35 16.65 9.56
CA LEU A 9 -11.74 15.37 9.90
C LEU A 9 -10.99 15.49 11.23
N THR A 10 -11.05 14.44 12.05
CA THR A 10 -10.25 14.40 13.27
C THR A 10 -8.75 14.42 12.92
N PRO A 11 -7.88 14.87 13.84
CA PRO A 11 -6.43 14.83 13.61
C PRO A 11 -5.93 13.42 13.27
N TYR A 12 -6.49 12.39 13.92
CA TYR A 12 -6.18 10.99 13.66
C TYR A 12 -6.54 10.60 12.22
N VAL A 13 -7.79 10.82 11.80
CA VAL A 13 -8.26 10.46 10.46
C VAL A 13 -7.43 11.18 9.40
N SER A 14 -7.17 12.47 9.60
CA SER A 14 -6.34 13.27 8.69
C SER A 14 -4.93 12.67 8.55
N LYS A 15 -4.30 12.30 9.67
CA LYS A 15 -2.94 11.74 9.66
C LYS A 15 -2.89 10.37 9.01
N VAL A 16 -3.86 9.49 9.27
CA VAL A 16 -3.99 8.19 8.59
C VAL A 16 -4.12 8.36 7.08
N LEU A 17 -4.96 9.29 6.62
CA LEU A 17 -5.16 9.55 5.20
C LEU A 17 -3.91 10.15 4.54
N THR A 18 -3.18 11.02 5.24
CA THR A 18 -1.88 11.53 4.78
C THR A 18 -0.88 10.40 4.60
N LEU A 19 -0.70 9.53 5.61
CA LEU A 19 0.20 8.38 5.53
C LEU A 19 -0.18 7.46 4.35
N TYR A 20 -1.47 7.20 4.16
CA TYR A 20 -1.96 6.41 3.03
C TYR A 20 -1.64 7.07 1.68
N LEU A 21 -1.81 8.39 1.55
CA LEU A 21 -1.51 9.13 0.32
C LEU A 21 -0.02 9.30 0.04
N GLU A 22 0.85 9.21 1.04
CA GLU A 22 2.31 9.29 0.87
C GLU A 22 2.91 8.02 0.26
N LEU A 23 2.19 6.90 0.29
CA LEU A 23 2.66 5.63 -0.26
C LEU A 23 2.82 5.69 -1.81
N PRO A 24 3.78 4.92 -2.36
CA PRO A 24 4.07 4.92 -3.80
C PRO A 24 3.01 4.19 -4.63
N GLU A 25 2.29 3.24 -4.00
CA GLU A 25 1.33 2.32 -4.63
C GLU A 25 -0.14 2.76 -4.51
N THR A 26 -0.40 3.89 -3.86
CA THR A 26 -1.76 4.33 -3.52
C THR A 26 -2.32 5.38 -4.49
N PRO A 27 -3.66 5.50 -4.56
CA PRO A 27 -4.34 6.48 -5.42
C PRO A 27 -3.90 7.93 -5.12
N LEU A 28 -4.07 8.81 -6.12
CA LEU A 28 -3.76 10.24 -6.00
C LEU A 28 -4.66 10.97 -4.97
N HIS A 29 -5.83 10.41 -4.66
CA HIS A 29 -6.84 11.01 -3.78
C HIS A 29 -7.52 9.96 -2.90
N THR A 30 -7.95 10.38 -1.73
CA THR A 30 -8.79 9.58 -0.83
C THR A 30 -10.27 9.74 -1.19
N THR A 31 -11.04 8.70 -0.91
CA THR A 31 -12.50 8.68 -1.10
C THR A 31 -13.22 8.87 0.23
N LEU A 32 -14.53 9.14 0.20
CA LEU A 32 -15.38 9.13 1.39
C LEU A 32 -15.36 7.77 2.12
N TYR A 33 -15.18 6.68 1.37
CA TYR A 33 -15.05 5.36 1.95
C TYR A 33 -13.75 5.22 2.77
N ASP A 34 -12.64 5.78 2.29
CA ASP A 34 -11.37 5.79 3.01
C ASP A 34 -11.45 6.62 4.29
N GLN A 35 -12.13 7.77 4.24
CA GLN A 35 -12.38 8.60 5.42
C GLN A 35 -13.21 7.85 6.47
N LYS A 36 -14.30 7.19 6.06
CA LYS A 36 -15.12 6.36 6.96
C LYS A 36 -14.30 5.23 7.58
N ARG A 37 -13.51 4.51 6.78
CA ARG A 37 -12.62 3.45 7.28
C ARG A 37 -11.61 3.98 8.31
N ALA A 38 -10.96 5.11 8.03
CA ALA A 38 -10.05 5.73 8.97
C ALA A 38 -10.75 6.13 10.29
N ALA A 39 -11.98 6.65 10.21
CA ALA A 39 -12.77 6.99 11.40
C ALA A 39 -13.16 5.74 12.20
N GLU A 40 -13.48 4.62 11.54
CA GLU A 40 -13.74 3.35 12.22
C GLU A 40 -12.50 2.82 12.96
N PHE A 41 -11.30 2.95 12.40
CA PHE A 41 -10.07 2.59 13.11
C PHE A 41 -9.84 3.47 14.34
N GLN A 42 -10.16 4.76 14.25
CA GLN A 42 -10.11 5.66 15.40
C GLN A 42 -11.07 5.21 16.49
N LEU A 43 -12.31 4.88 16.13
CA LEU A 43 -13.34 4.43 17.07
C LEU A 43 -12.94 3.11 17.74
N ARG A 44 -12.26 2.23 17.02
CA ARG A 44 -11.70 0.97 17.54
C ARG A 44 -10.44 1.17 18.41
N GLY A 45 -9.93 2.40 18.53
CA GLY A 45 -8.74 2.71 19.32
C GLY A 45 -7.44 2.19 18.72
N VAL A 46 -7.39 1.98 17.39
CA VAL A 46 -6.15 1.55 16.74
C VAL A 46 -5.12 2.69 16.82
N PRO A 47 -3.90 2.45 17.34
CA PRO A 47 -2.90 3.50 17.46
C PRO A 47 -2.32 3.88 16.10
N LEU A 48 -1.94 5.15 15.95
CA LEU A 48 -1.39 5.68 14.70
C LEU A 48 -0.10 4.96 14.27
N ASP A 49 0.74 4.58 15.23
CA ASP A 49 2.01 3.88 14.95
C ASP A 49 1.77 2.48 14.35
N LEU A 50 0.69 1.79 14.76
CA LEU A 50 0.28 0.52 14.15
C LEU A 50 -0.23 0.74 12.73
N MET A 51 -0.99 1.82 12.47
CA MET A 51 -1.42 2.18 11.12
C MET A 51 -0.22 2.44 10.20
N GLU A 52 0.76 3.21 10.67
CA GLU A 52 2.01 3.44 9.94
C GLU A 52 2.74 2.13 9.64
N ALA A 53 2.93 1.28 10.66
CA ALA A 53 3.60 -0.01 10.51
C ALA A 53 2.88 -0.93 9.51
N ALA A 54 1.54 -0.99 9.56
CA ALA A 54 0.74 -1.78 8.63
C ALA A 54 0.87 -1.28 7.18
N PHE A 55 0.90 0.05 7.00
CA PHE A 55 1.07 0.67 5.69
C PHE A 55 2.46 0.40 5.10
N LEU A 56 3.51 0.53 5.91
CA LEU A 56 4.88 0.22 5.50
C LEU A 56 5.01 -1.25 5.12
N LEU A 57 4.56 -2.16 5.99
CA LEU A 57 4.65 -3.60 5.77
C LEU A 57 3.85 -4.04 4.54
N GLY A 58 2.59 -3.62 4.44
CA GLY A 58 1.71 -3.96 3.33
C GLY A 58 2.24 -3.42 1.99
N SER A 59 2.82 -2.23 1.98
CA SER A 59 3.42 -1.64 0.77
C SER A 59 4.70 -2.35 0.37
N LEU A 60 5.60 -2.65 1.32
CA LEU A 60 6.84 -3.37 1.02
C LEU A 60 6.59 -4.79 0.51
N ARG A 61 5.56 -5.49 1.03
CA ARG A 61 5.13 -6.80 0.50
C ARG A 61 4.75 -6.74 -0.99
N ARG A 62 4.25 -5.60 -1.46
CA ARG A 62 3.91 -5.38 -2.88
C ARG A 62 5.13 -4.98 -3.70
N LEU A 63 5.87 -3.99 -3.22
CA LEU A 63 7.03 -3.42 -3.92
C LEU A 63 8.16 -4.44 -4.11
N LEU A 64 8.34 -5.36 -3.17
CA LEU A 64 9.39 -6.38 -3.19
C LEU A 64 8.89 -7.73 -3.73
N ARG A 65 7.72 -7.74 -4.38
CA ARG A 65 7.13 -8.97 -4.89
C ARG A 65 7.98 -9.57 -6.02
N PRO A 66 8.19 -10.91 -6.05
CA PRO A 66 9.04 -11.53 -7.07
C PRO A 66 8.52 -11.29 -8.49
N PRO A 67 9.43 -11.17 -9.49
CA PRO A 67 9.07 -10.83 -10.88
C PRO A 67 8.22 -11.90 -11.59
N GLY A 68 8.12 -13.12 -11.05
CA GLY A 68 7.28 -14.20 -11.59
C GLY A 68 5.85 -14.26 -11.04
N ALA A 69 5.46 -13.35 -10.15
CA ALA A 69 4.16 -13.40 -9.49
C ALA A 69 3.08 -12.57 -10.21
N LEU A 70 1.86 -13.11 -10.34
CA LEU A 70 0.74 -12.49 -11.08
C LEU A 70 0.51 -11.02 -10.71
N PRO A 71 0.39 -10.06 -11.64
CA PRO A 71 0.31 -8.63 -11.31
C PRO A 71 -0.78 -8.33 -10.26
N LEU A 72 -0.43 -7.57 -9.23
CA LEU A 72 -1.40 -7.17 -8.21
C LEU A 72 -2.26 -6.03 -8.76
N SER A 73 -3.57 -6.13 -8.57
CA SER A 73 -4.48 -5.01 -8.81
C SER A 73 -4.02 -3.76 -8.05
N PRO A 74 -4.23 -2.56 -8.61
CA PRO A 74 -3.94 -1.31 -7.90
C PRO A 74 -4.64 -1.27 -6.54
N ILE A 75 -4.01 -0.65 -5.54
CA ILE A 75 -4.69 -0.39 -4.26
C ILE A 75 -5.80 0.62 -4.52
N ARG A 76 -7.07 0.23 -4.34
CA ARG A 76 -8.24 1.07 -4.64
C ARG A 76 -8.81 1.78 -3.42
N SER A 77 -8.46 1.34 -2.21
CA SER A 77 -8.96 1.89 -0.96
C SER A 77 -8.10 1.47 0.23
N LEU A 78 -8.28 2.18 1.33
CA LEU A 78 -7.62 1.93 2.61
C LEU A 78 -7.95 0.54 3.18
N ALA A 79 -9.10 -0.03 2.82
CA ALA A 79 -9.51 -1.38 3.23
C ALA A 79 -8.53 -2.48 2.76
N TYR A 80 -7.69 -2.21 1.75
CA TYR A 80 -6.62 -3.12 1.35
C TYR A 80 -5.68 -3.49 2.52
N PHE A 81 -5.44 -2.56 3.44
CA PHE A 81 -4.56 -2.78 4.57
C PHE A 81 -5.22 -3.51 5.74
N GLN A 82 -6.54 -3.76 5.69
CA GLN A 82 -7.27 -4.42 6.77
C GLN A 82 -6.62 -5.74 7.22
N PRO A 83 -6.22 -6.67 6.32
CA PRO A 83 -5.59 -7.92 6.76
C PRO A 83 -4.25 -7.71 7.47
N VAL A 84 -3.48 -6.70 7.06
CA VAL A 84 -2.19 -6.37 7.69
C VAL A 84 -2.42 -5.71 9.05
N ILE A 85 -3.44 -4.86 9.16
CA ILE A 85 -3.82 -4.25 10.45
C ILE A 85 -4.26 -5.33 11.43
N ASP A 86 -5.09 -6.28 11.00
CA ASP A 86 -5.54 -7.38 11.86
C ASP A 86 -4.38 -8.31 12.28
N GLU A 87 -3.42 -8.55 11.37
CA GLU A 87 -2.17 -9.24 11.67
C GLU A 87 -1.38 -8.52 12.77
N LEU A 88 -1.20 -7.20 12.65
CA LEU A 88 -0.39 -6.42 13.61
C LEU A 88 -1.10 -6.15 14.95
N ILE A 89 -2.44 -6.15 14.97
CA ILE A 89 -3.21 -6.15 16.23
C ILE A 89 -2.96 -7.47 16.98
N SER A 90 -2.92 -8.60 16.26
CA SER A 90 -2.72 -9.93 16.84
C SER A 90 -1.27 -10.18 17.23
N SER A 91 -0.33 -9.67 16.44
CA SER A 91 1.12 -9.83 16.61
C SER A 91 1.84 -8.50 16.32
N PRO A 92 1.96 -7.63 17.32
CA PRO A 92 2.65 -6.35 17.16
C PRO A 92 4.11 -6.51 16.73
N LEU A 93 4.61 -5.59 15.90
CA LEU A 93 6.01 -5.53 15.53
C LEU A 93 6.81 -4.82 16.62
N SER A 94 8.09 -5.17 16.78
CA SER A 94 8.99 -4.39 17.62
C SER A 94 9.29 -3.03 16.98
N ASP A 95 9.56 -2.01 17.79
CA ASP A 95 9.94 -0.68 17.32
C ASP A 95 11.15 -0.72 16.37
N SER A 96 12.13 -1.57 16.68
CA SER A 96 13.31 -1.80 15.84
C SER A 96 12.95 -2.33 14.45
N TYR A 97 11.91 -3.15 14.35
CA TYR A 97 11.45 -3.69 13.08
C TYR A 97 10.66 -2.64 12.29
N VAL A 98 9.84 -1.83 12.97
CA VAL A 98 9.16 -0.68 12.32
C VAL A 98 10.20 0.29 11.75
N GLU A 99 11.26 0.59 12.49
CA GLU A 99 12.35 1.45 12.03
C GLU A 99 13.09 0.84 10.82
N TYR A 100 13.29 -0.48 10.82
CA TYR A 100 13.78 -1.19 9.63
C TYR A 100 12.85 -0.99 8.42
N LEU A 101 11.52 -1.11 8.60
CA LEU A 101 10.55 -0.90 7.51
C LEU A 101 10.59 0.54 6.98
N ARG A 102 10.69 1.55 7.85
CA ARG A 102 10.86 2.96 7.45
C ARG A 102 12.10 3.13 6.57
N ASN A 103 13.23 2.60 7.02
CA ASN A 103 14.49 2.66 6.27
C ASN A 103 14.40 1.94 4.93
N LYS A 104 13.71 0.79 4.88
CA LYS A 104 13.48 0.03 3.65
C LYS A 104 12.56 0.76 2.67
N MET A 105 11.67 1.63 3.15
CA MET A 105 10.75 2.40 2.32
C MET A 105 11.41 3.64 1.67
N LYS A 106 12.49 4.19 2.26
CA LYS A 106 13.18 5.40 1.77
C LYS A 106 13.46 5.42 0.25
N PRO A 107 13.92 4.33 -0.41
CA PRO A 107 14.18 4.32 -1.86
C PRO A 107 12.94 4.51 -2.76
N PHE A 108 11.74 4.31 -2.19
CA PHE A 108 10.45 4.40 -2.88
C PHE A 108 9.69 5.71 -2.58
N ALA A 109 10.15 6.48 -1.59
CA ALA A 109 9.53 7.76 -1.24
C ALA A 109 9.54 8.72 -2.45
N GLY A 110 8.40 9.38 -2.72
CA GLY A 110 8.25 10.35 -3.81
C GLY A 110 8.10 9.73 -5.22
N LYS A 111 8.31 8.43 -5.40
CA LYS A 111 8.05 7.73 -6.67
C LYS A 111 6.61 7.22 -6.69
N LYS A 112 5.68 8.01 -7.21
CA LYS A 112 4.36 7.46 -7.56
C LYS A 112 4.56 6.39 -8.62
N LEU A 113 3.95 5.21 -8.45
CA LEU A 113 3.92 4.17 -9.47
C LEU A 113 3.05 4.63 -10.65
N THR A 114 3.52 5.61 -11.40
CA THR A 114 2.91 6.06 -12.65
C THR A 114 3.42 5.15 -13.75
N GLU A 115 2.62 4.14 -14.11
CA GLU A 115 2.63 3.38 -15.38
C GLU A 115 3.96 2.78 -15.89
N SER A 116 5.10 2.93 -15.20
CA SER A 116 6.42 2.55 -15.72
C SER A 116 6.66 1.04 -15.78
N MET A 117 5.73 0.22 -15.26
CA MET A 117 5.72 -1.23 -15.46
C MET A 117 4.95 -1.66 -16.73
N LYS A 118 4.35 -0.75 -17.50
CA LYS A 118 3.82 -1.09 -18.84
C LYS A 118 4.91 -1.48 -19.84
N LYS A 119 6.18 -1.14 -19.59
CA LYS A 119 7.28 -1.35 -20.55
C LYS A 119 7.95 -2.72 -20.48
N ASP A 120 7.83 -3.43 -19.35
CA ASP A 120 8.46 -4.74 -19.16
C ASP A 120 7.60 -5.91 -19.65
N SER A 121 6.35 -5.66 -20.04
CA SER A 121 5.47 -6.65 -20.71
C SER A 121 5.83 -6.88 -22.19
N THR A 122 6.90 -6.26 -22.70
CA THR A 122 7.34 -6.40 -24.10
C THR A 122 8.36 -7.52 -24.34
N TYR A 123 8.72 -8.31 -23.32
CA TYR A 123 9.54 -9.52 -23.48
C TYR A 123 8.81 -10.65 -22.74
N ARG A 124 8.28 -11.71 -23.37
CA ARG A 124 8.97 -12.59 -24.32
C ARG A 124 7.92 -13.44 -25.07
N ILE A 125 7.62 -13.10 -26.32
CA ILE A 125 7.16 -14.09 -27.29
C ILE A 125 8.40 -14.95 -27.60
N GLN A 126 8.47 -16.16 -27.05
CA GLN A 126 9.26 -17.26 -27.58
C GLN A 126 8.47 -18.54 -27.29
N LYS A 127 7.59 -18.86 -28.24
CA LYS A 127 7.08 -20.21 -28.44
C LYS A 127 8.15 -20.92 -29.29
N PRO A 128 8.89 -21.93 -28.83
CA PRO A 128 9.41 -22.91 -29.75
C PRO A 128 8.22 -23.76 -30.22
N ALA A 129 7.99 -23.71 -31.53
CA ALA A 129 7.09 -24.63 -32.21
C ALA A 129 7.60 -26.06 -32.03
N ASP A 130 6.64 -26.96 -31.82
CA ASP A 130 6.66 -28.41 -32.01
C ASP A 130 7.98 -29.04 -32.46
N SER A 131 8.58 -29.84 -31.58
CA SER A 131 9.33 -31.02 -32.00
C SER A 131 8.40 -32.23 -31.90
N ASP A 132 7.88 -32.62 -33.06
CA ASP A 132 7.71 -33.98 -33.55
C ASP A 132 7.96 -35.12 -32.53
N ASP A 133 6.91 -35.88 -32.22
CA ASP A 133 7.04 -37.30 -31.90
C ASP A 133 5.72 -38.04 -32.20
N ARG A 134 5.75 -38.80 -33.31
CA ARG A 134 4.86 -39.90 -33.79
C ARG A 134 3.88 -39.63 -34.92
#